data_AF-A0A956SUV9-F1
#
_entry.id   AF-A0A956SUV9-F1
#
_cell.length_a   1.000
_cell.length_b   1.000
_cell.length_c   1.000
_cell.angle_alpha   90.00
_cell.angle_beta   90.00
_cell.angle_gamma   90.00
#
_symmetry.space_group_name_H-M   'P 1'
#
loop_
_entity.id
_entity.type
_entity.pdbx_description
1 polymer ?
#
loop_
_entity_poly.entity_id
_entity_poly.type
_entity_poly.pdbx_seq_one_letter_code
_entity_poly.pdbx_strand_id
1 'polypeptide(L)'
;MSAQAIIEQPKKNAGPVDASAYGHNAGIVFSREKITPEQARIYLETRAEGYHPEAKKSVAETRAIATYAEAMRAGGWINNRMPIIFDQDGRLVDGALRLEACIKADTPFETEVARNVQRDTLHTIDQHRRRSYTGVLESRGIRNAGAVQRTMSKLIRIENGILGKQNLPISWSRYDRVFSANPELTEAVAIAEEMRGSSLHSTPRPVLIFMALKAGLRREIRKFMAAMSDPEAFEPTNPAVILANQMDTIRDSGGAMDVDKALALSIMAFNDFLDGTPRRKPYVWEPDYGEGRVKDGLVTNWKLVRDTAPDNLGLPRLKGYPGLTEGNFDIRRDADEFSGRLVDVIKQGIRADNQEDSVETRLVTPEMAERWLQRFNTENRKIQRSHVDMIVRDIRDGNWMVNAQPICFTGDPDTAGPDDKCRLLNGQHRLEACKISEIPIEIPIAVNVPEAAFATYDIHAKRNLKGGESAAKADDRVLKAAAKIQWRVDQGYPSTYKLTPSASELMRTVRAHPHLADGFSRARRMKEFASAGVMTYLIYRVTQEHAEVGAQFLDDLETGEGLERGNPVIKARTIAIGQRGKRNRKETIEDLETAWRDYKVYKGVQEEAEHPFLSDNAQDDLFADQD
;
A
#
# COMPACT_ATOMS: atom_id res chain seq x y z
N MET A 1 -36.43 -62.83 -6.22
CA MET A 1 -37.34 -61.86 -5.60
C MET A 1 -36.52 -60.96 -4.71
N SER A 2 -36.66 -59.67 -4.91
CA SER A 2 -35.72 -58.61 -4.58
C SER A 2 -35.63 -58.28 -3.09
N ALA A 3 -34.41 -58.19 -2.55
CA ALA A 3 -34.14 -57.54 -1.27
C ALA A 3 -33.67 -56.10 -1.54
N GLN A 4 -34.54 -55.12 -1.29
CA GLN A 4 -34.21 -53.70 -1.39
C GLN A 4 -33.45 -53.26 -0.14
N ALA A 5 -32.23 -52.78 -0.35
CA ALA A 5 -31.42 -52.07 0.63
C ALA A 5 -32.05 -50.71 0.93
N ILE A 6 -32.26 -50.43 2.22
CA ILE A 6 -32.68 -49.13 2.74
C ILE A 6 -31.47 -48.19 2.66
N ILE A 7 -31.57 -47.16 1.82
CA ILE A 7 -30.60 -46.07 1.71
C ILE A 7 -30.93 -45.05 2.81
N GLU A 8 -30.09 -44.98 3.85
CA GLU A 8 -30.09 -43.87 4.80
C GLU A 8 -29.57 -42.60 4.11
N GLN A 9 -30.38 -41.53 4.14
CA GLN A 9 -29.98 -40.22 3.65
C GLN A 9 -29.05 -39.50 4.65
N PRO A 10 -28.08 -38.70 4.18
CA PRO A 10 -27.17 -37.95 5.05
C PRO A 10 -27.88 -36.83 5.80
N LYS A 11 -27.56 -36.69 7.09
CA LYS A 11 -28.10 -35.69 8.02
C LYS A 11 -27.97 -34.27 7.45
N LYS A 12 -29.09 -33.54 7.43
CA LYS A 12 -29.16 -32.11 7.10
C LYS A 12 -28.29 -31.28 8.05
N ASN A 13 -27.60 -30.30 7.47
CA ASN A 13 -26.79 -29.26 8.09
C ASN A 13 -27.38 -28.70 9.39
N ALA A 14 -26.51 -28.57 10.39
CA ALA A 14 -26.75 -27.79 11.60
C ALA A 14 -27.08 -26.33 11.23
N GLY A 15 -28.14 -25.80 11.84
CA GLY A 15 -28.52 -24.39 11.73
C GLY A 15 -27.52 -23.45 12.42
N PRO A 16 -27.77 -22.13 12.42
CA PRO A 16 -26.87 -21.15 13.02
C PRO A 16 -26.71 -21.47 14.51
N VAL A 17 -25.45 -21.62 14.94
CA VAL A 17 -25.11 -21.89 16.34
C VAL A 17 -25.49 -20.66 17.16
N ASP A 18 -26.29 -20.88 18.20
CA ASP A 18 -26.82 -19.85 19.10
C ASP A 18 -25.66 -19.10 19.79
N ALA A 19 -25.54 -17.80 19.50
CA ALA A 19 -24.51 -16.93 20.03
C ALA A 19 -24.67 -16.67 21.55
N SER A 20 -25.82 -17.02 22.14
CA SER A 20 -26.08 -16.85 23.58
C SER A 20 -25.39 -17.90 24.47
N ALA A 21 -24.75 -18.92 23.90
CA ALA A 21 -24.10 -20.00 24.63
C ALA A 21 -22.68 -19.67 25.14
N TYR A 22 -22.07 -18.56 24.71
CA TYR A 22 -20.70 -18.19 25.09
C TYR A 22 -20.74 -17.03 26.10
N GLY A 23 -20.48 -17.33 27.37
CA GLY A 23 -20.36 -16.30 28.41
C GLY A 23 -19.24 -15.30 28.10
N HIS A 24 -19.37 -14.07 28.62
CA HIS A 24 -18.47 -12.92 28.37
C HIS A 24 -16.98 -13.14 28.78
N ASN A 25 -16.63 -14.32 29.31
CA ASN A 25 -15.28 -14.74 29.74
C ASN A 25 -14.65 -15.84 28.88
N ALA A 26 -15.27 -16.29 27.78
CA ALA A 26 -14.64 -17.26 26.89
C ALA A 26 -13.46 -16.62 26.12
N GLY A 27 -12.45 -17.41 25.75
CA GLY A 27 -11.37 -16.97 24.85
C GLY A 27 -11.84 -16.81 23.40
N ILE A 28 -10.95 -16.36 22.51
CA ILE A 28 -11.23 -16.30 21.06
C ILE A 28 -11.42 -17.72 20.54
N VAL A 29 -12.52 -17.96 19.82
CA VAL A 29 -12.82 -19.26 19.22
C VAL A 29 -12.60 -19.19 17.72
N PHE A 30 -11.77 -20.10 17.19
CA PHE A 30 -11.54 -20.26 15.76
C PHE A 30 -12.31 -21.45 15.22
N SER A 31 -12.87 -21.30 14.02
CA SER A 31 -13.51 -22.38 13.28
C SER A 31 -13.25 -22.23 11.79
N ARG A 32 -13.03 -23.34 11.09
CA ARG A 32 -12.94 -23.34 9.64
C ARG A 32 -14.34 -23.45 9.05
N GLU A 33 -14.73 -22.46 8.26
CA GLU A 33 -16.05 -22.41 7.65
C GLU A 33 -15.96 -22.27 6.12
N LYS A 34 -16.86 -22.97 5.42
CA LYS A 34 -17.14 -22.74 4.00
C LYS A 34 -18.29 -21.74 3.88
N ILE A 35 -17.97 -20.49 3.59
CA ILE A 35 -18.93 -19.39 3.54
C ILE A 35 -19.56 -19.34 2.15
N THR A 36 -20.89 -19.44 2.08
CA THR A 36 -21.67 -19.27 0.84
C THR A 36 -22.04 -17.80 0.61
N PRO A 37 -22.44 -17.41 -0.62
CA PRO A 37 -22.96 -16.05 -0.87
C PRO A 37 -24.12 -15.66 0.05
N GLU A 38 -24.99 -16.60 0.40
CA GLU A 38 -26.09 -16.38 1.35
C GLU A 38 -25.56 -16.13 2.76
N GLN A 39 -24.66 -16.99 3.24
CA GLN A 39 -24.05 -16.84 4.56
C GLN A 39 -23.24 -15.54 4.67
N ALA A 40 -22.58 -15.14 3.58
CA ALA A 40 -21.86 -13.89 3.50
C ALA A 40 -22.80 -12.68 3.63
N ARG A 41 -24.02 -12.74 3.07
CA ARG A 41 -25.03 -11.69 3.24
C ARG A 41 -25.46 -11.57 4.71
N ILE A 42 -25.77 -12.70 5.34
CA ILE A 42 -26.12 -12.76 6.76
C ILE A 42 -25.00 -12.16 7.62
N TYR A 43 -23.75 -12.54 7.37
CA TYR A 43 -22.60 -11.99 8.09
C TYR A 43 -22.44 -10.49 7.90
N LEU A 44 -22.66 -9.97 6.70
CA LEU A 44 -22.60 -8.54 6.42
C LEU A 44 -23.71 -7.74 7.11
N GLU A 45 -24.89 -8.33 7.31
CA GLU A 45 -26.00 -7.70 8.02
C GLU A 45 -25.71 -7.48 9.51
N THR A 46 -24.84 -8.28 10.11
CA THR A 46 -24.44 -8.10 11.53
C THR A 46 -23.56 -6.87 11.79
N ARG A 47 -23.16 -6.13 10.73
CA ARG A 47 -22.45 -4.84 10.91
C ARG A 47 -23.36 -3.86 11.66
N ALA A 48 -22.75 -2.94 12.42
CA ALA A 48 -23.50 -1.88 13.11
C ALA A 48 -24.37 -1.03 12.16
N GLU A 49 -23.97 -0.92 10.89
CA GLU A 49 -24.65 -0.15 9.86
C GLU A 49 -25.50 -1.03 8.93
N GLY A 50 -25.55 -2.34 9.16
CA GLY A 50 -26.15 -3.31 8.24
C GLY A 50 -25.37 -3.49 6.93
N TYR A 51 -25.99 -4.26 6.02
CA TYR A 51 -25.45 -4.50 4.67
C TYR A 51 -26.10 -3.57 3.63
N HIS A 52 -25.30 -2.68 3.06
CA HIS A 52 -25.74 -1.75 2.02
C HIS A 52 -24.93 -1.96 0.73
N PRO A 53 -25.38 -2.83 -0.19
CA PRO A 53 -24.64 -3.14 -1.42
C PRO A 53 -24.44 -1.92 -2.33
N GLU A 54 -25.44 -1.04 -2.39
CA GLU A 54 -25.47 0.18 -3.23
C GLU A 54 -24.68 1.36 -2.64
N ALA A 55 -24.12 1.22 -1.44
CA ALA A 55 -23.33 2.29 -0.83
C ALA A 55 -22.08 2.59 -1.68
N LYS A 56 -21.78 3.89 -1.84
CA LYS A 56 -20.61 4.34 -2.62
C LYS A 56 -19.31 3.93 -1.93
N LYS A 57 -18.58 2.99 -2.55
CA LYS A 57 -17.28 2.48 -2.08
C LYS A 57 -16.12 3.29 -2.66
N SER A 58 -14.99 3.33 -1.94
CA SER A 58 -13.77 3.93 -2.48
C SER A 58 -13.23 3.10 -3.66
N VAL A 59 -12.48 3.74 -4.57
CA VAL A 59 -11.83 3.06 -5.70
C VAL A 59 -10.94 1.90 -5.22
N ALA A 60 -10.31 2.04 -4.04
CA ALA A 60 -9.45 1.02 -3.46
C ALA A 60 -10.23 -0.22 -3.00
N GLU A 61 -11.39 -0.03 -2.37
CA GLU A 61 -12.27 -1.12 -1.92
C GLU A 61 -12.88 -1.86 -3.12
N THR A 62 -13.39 -1.11 -4.11
CA THR A 62 -13.96 -1.71 -5.33
C THR A 62 -12.95 -2.58 -6.07
N ARG A 63 -11.69 -2.14 -6.14
CA ARG A 63 -10.59 -2.94 -6.72
C ARG A 63 -10.31 -4.20 -5.91
N ALA A 64 -10.20 -4.09 -4.59
CA ALA A 64 -9.95 -5.25 -3.72
C ALA A 64 -11.06 -6.31 -3.82
N ILE A 65 -12.33 -5.87 -3.80
CA ILE A 65 -13.49 -6.77 -3.97
C ILE A 65 -13.43 -7.46 -5.34
N ALA A 66 -13.10 -6.72 -6.41
CA ALA A 66 -12.96 -7.30 -7.74
C ALA A 66 -11.86 -8.36 -7.80
N THR A 67 -10.68 -8.08 -7.22
CA THR A 67 -9.56 -9.04 -7.17
C THR A 67 -9.93 -10.30 -6.39
N TYR A 68 -10.57 -10.18 -5.22
CA TYR A 68 -11.01 -11.36 -4.47
C TYR A 68 -12.09 -12.15 -5.22
N ALA A 69 -13.06 -11.46 -5.83
CA ALA A 69 -14.14 -12.13 -6.54
C ALA A 69 -13.61 -12.90 -7.76
N GLU A 70 -12.63 -12.34 -8.47
CA GLU A 70 -11.93 -13.01 -9.56
C GLU A 70 -11.17 -14.25 -9.07
N ALA A 71 -10.44 -14.14 -7.95
CA ALA A 71 -9.75 -15.29 -7.36
C ALA A 71 -10.72 -16.40 -6.94
N MET A 72 -11.89 -16.06 -6.39
CA MET A 72 -12.93 -17.02 -6.01
C MET A 72 -13.53 -17.71 -7.24
N ARG A 73 -13.95 -16.96 -8.27
CA ARG A 73 -14.52 -17.53 -9.51
C ARG A 73 -13.53 -18.44 -10.23
N ALA A 74 -12.27 -18.02 -10.28
CA ALA A 74 -11.20 -18.79 -10.90
C ALA A 74 -10.75 -19.99 -10.06
N GLY A 75 -11.43 -20.33 -8.95
CA GLY A 75 -11.04 -21.43 -8.07
C GLY A 75 -9.64 -21.30 -7.46
N GLY A 76 -9.03 -20.11 -7.57
CA GLY A 76 -7.69 -19.77 -7.09
C GLY A 76 -7.73 -19.10 -5.72
N TRP A 77 -8.82 -19.28 -4.96
CA TRP A 77 -8.91 -18.79 -3.60
C TRP A 77 -7.92 -19.56 -2.71
N ILE A 78 -6.93 -18.86 -2.19
CA ILE A 78 -5.95 -19.43 -1.25
C ILE A 78 -6.37 -19.06 0.16
N ASN A 79 -6.66 -20.06 0.99
CA ASN A 79 -6.93 -19.84 2.41
C ASN A 79 -5.62 -19.47 3.12
N ASN A 80 -5.40 -18.17 3.28
CA ASN A 80 -4.22 -17.61 3.94
C ASN A 80 -4.33 -17.57 5.48
N ARG A 81 -5.33 -18.25 6.05
CA ARG A 81 -5.66 -18.30 7.49
C ARG A 81 -6.03 -16.95 8.11
N MET A 82 -6.25 -15.92 7.30
CA MET A 82 -6.78 -14.66 7.82
C MET A 82 -8.27 -14.83 8.11
N PRO A 83 -8.77 -14.60 9.34
CA PRO A 83 -10.14 -14.95 9.66
C PRO A 83 -11.16 -13.88 9.21
N ILE A 84 -12.43 -14.27 9.09
CA ILE A 84 -13.58 -13.38 9.26
C ILE A 84 -13.78 -13.21 10.77
N ILE A 85 -13.87 -11.98 11.26
CA ILE A 85 -13.83 -11.69 12.70
C ILE A 85 -15.19 -11.15 13.17
N PHE A 86 -15.70 -11.73 14.24
CA PHE A 86 -16.88 -11.27 14.97
C PHE A 86 -16.52 -10.87 16.41
N ASP A 87 -17.08 -9.75 16.87
CA ASP A 87 -16.92 -9.36 18.27
C ASP A 87 -17.78 -10.20 19.23
N GLN A 88 -17.68 -9.91 20.54
CA GLN A 88 -18.45 -10.58 21.60
C GLN A 88 -19.97 -10.36 21.46
N ASP A 89 -20.39 -9.28 20.79
CA ASP A 89 -21.81 -9.00 20.49
C ASP A 89 -22.27 -9.72 19.19
N GLY A 90 -21.40 -10.52 18.57
CA GLY A 90 -21.66 -11.19 17.29
C GLY A 90 -21.64 -10.25 16.08
N ARG A 91 -21.14 -9.02 16.21
CA ARG A 91 -21.08 -8.07 15.10
C ARG A 91 -19.85 -8.32 14.23
N LEU A 92 -20.05 -8.26 12.91
CA LEU A 92 -18.96 -8.37 11.96
C LEU A 92 -17.98 -7.20 12.11
N VAL A 93 -16.75 -7.58 12.41
CA VAL A 93 -15.63 -6.70 12.69
C VAL A 93 -14.65 -6.70 11.53
N ASP A 94 -14.33 -7.88 10.98
CA ASP A 94 -13.38 -8.05 9.87
C ASP A 94 -13.79 -9.12 8.88
N GLY A 95 -13.31 -9.01 7.64
CA GLY A 95 -13.65 -9.90 6.53
C GLY A 95 -14.66 -9.33 5.54
N ALA A 96 -15.22 -8.15 5.84
CA ALA A 96 -16.13 -7.37 5.02
C ALA A 96 -15.95 -7.49 3.49
N LEU A 97 -14.77 -7.12 2.98
CA LEU A 97 -14.48 -7.12 1.54
C LEU A 97 -14.46 -8.53 0.92
N ARG A 98 -14.08 -9.55 1.70
CA ARG A 98 -14.05 -10.95 1.26
C ARG A 98 -15.46 -11.53 1.20
N LEU A 99 -16.31 -11.20 2.16
CA LEU A 99 -17.74 -11.55 2.12
C LEU A 99 -18.45 -10.91 0.93
N GLU A 100 -18.19 -9.63 0.67
CA GLU A 100 -18.74 -8.95 -0.51
C GLU A 100 -18.20 -9.50 -1.82
N ALA A 101 -16.93 -9.93 -1.85
CA ALA A 101 -16.34 -10.61 -2.99
C ALA A 101 -16.99 -11.97 -3.24
N CYS A 102 -17.33 -12.73 -2.19
CA CYS A 102 -18.07 -13.98 -2.29
C CYS A 102 -19.44 -13.79 -2.92
N ILE A 103 -20.19 -12.77 -2.47
CA ILE A 103 -21.48 -12.39 -3.08
C ILE A 103 -21.30 -11.96 -4.53
N LYS A 104 -20.30 -11.12 -4.82
CA LYS A 104 -20.03 -10.66 -6.18
C LYS A 104 -19.61 -11.82 -7.10
N ALA A 105 -18.81 -12.74 -6.58
CA ALA A 105 -18.35 -13.93 -7.30
C ALA A 105 -19.45 -14.95 -7.54
N ASP A 106 -20.48 -14.94 -6.69
CA ASP A 106 -21.47 -16.01 -6.54
C ASP A 106 -20.78 -17.37 -6.37
N THR A 107 -19.76 -17.42 -5.51
CA THR A 107 -18.93 -18.62 -5.32
C THR A 107 -18.57 -18.76 -3.83
N PRO A 108 -18.81 -19.93 -3.21
CA PRO A 108 -18.42 -20.16 -1.83
C PRO A 108 -16.90 -20.22 -1.68
N PHE A 109 -16.39 -19.81 -0.51
CA PHE A 109 -14.96 -19.87 -0.21
C PHE A 109 -14.72 -20.38 1.21
N GLU A 110 -13.55 -20.99 1.44
CA GLU A 110 -13.13 -21.49 2.74
C GLU A 110 -12.22 -20.49 3.45
N THR A 111 -12.48 -20.27 4.73
CA THR A 111 -11.70 -19.34 5.55
C THR A 111 -11.86 -19.67 7.03
N GLU A 112 -10.96 -19.15 7.85
CA GLU A 112 -11.10 -19.20 9.30
C GLU A 112 -12.14 -18.15 9.75
N VAL A 113 -12.87 -18.45 10.81
CA VAL A 113 -13.82 -17.54 11.44
C VAL A 113 -13.48 -17.44 12.92
N ALA A 114 -13.14 -16.24 13.35
CA ALA A 114 -12.82 -15.92 14.73
C ALA A 114 -14.02 -15.24 15.39
N ARG A 115 -14.51 -15.80 16.50
CA ARG A 115 -15.65 -15.28 17.26
C ARG A 115 -15.21 -14.89 18.66
N ASN A 116 -16.04 -14.08 19.32
CA ASN A 116 -15.82 -13.62 20.68
C ASN A 116 -14.53 -12.77 20.83
N VAL A 117 -14.26 -11.93 19.83
CA VAL A 117 -13.12 -11.01 19.82
C VAL A 117 -13.51 -9.70 20.52
N GLN A 118 -12.71 -9.21 21.47
CA GLN A 118 -13.04 -7.95 22.14
C GLN A 118 -12.95 -6.77 21.17
N ARG A 119 -13.94 -5.88 21.13
CA ARG A 119 -14.05 -4.82 20.09
C ARG A 119 -12.84 -3.88 20.03
N ASP A 120 -12.16 -3.65 21.16
CA ASP A 120 -10.98 -2.80 21.25
C ASP A 120 -9.68 -3.47 20.70
N THR A 121 -9.68 -4.79 20.44
CA THR A 121 -8.51 -5.55 19.90
C THR A 121 -8.13 -5.22 18.45
N LEU A 122 -8.97 -4.47 17.73
CA LEU A 122 -8.80 -4.21 16.28
C LEU A 122 -7.90 -3.02 15.98
N HIS A 123 -7.47 -2.34 17.02
CA HIS A 123 -6.72 -1.10 16.94
C HIS A 123 -5.22 -1.36 16.76
N THR A 124 -4.74 -2.56 17.11
CA THR A 124 -3.36 -3.05 16.93
C THR A 124 -3.18 -3.91 15.66
N ILE A 125 -4.07 -3.78 14.68
CA ILE A 125 -3.89 -4.46 13.38
C ILE A 125 -2.59 -3.99 12.75
N ASP A 126 -1.82 -4.95 12.26
CA ASP A 126 -0.61 -4.73 11.48
C ASP A 126 -1.00 -4.05 10.15
N GLN A 127 -1.15 -2.73 10.20
CA GLN A 127 -1.54 -1.89 9.07
C GLN A 127 -0.33 -1.69 8.17
N HIS A 128 0.08 -2.78 7.55
CA HIS A 128 1.21 -2.80 6.67
C HIS A 128 1.05 -1.81 5.50
N ARG A 129 2.19 -1.32 5.00
CA ARG A 129 2.21 -0.82 3.63
C ARG A 129 1.83 -1.97 2.72
N ARG A 130 0.94 -1.70 1.77
CA ARG A 130 0.56 -2.65 0.72
C ARG A 130 1.83 -3.27 0.15
N ARG A 131 1.89 -4.60 0.12
CA ARG A 131 2.99 -5.27 -0.55
C ARG A 131 3.00 -4.84 -2.02
N SER A 132 4.19 -4.64 -2.55
CA SER A 132 4.43 -4.30 -3.95
C SER A 132 5.26 -5.41 -4.57
N TYR A 133 5.07 -5.65 -5.87
CA TYR A 133 5.90 -6.63 -6.57
C TYR A 133 7.38 -6.23 -6.57
N THR A 134 7.69 -4.93 -6.59
CA THR A 134 9.03 -4.41 -6.27
C THR A 134 9.58 -4.98 -4.96
N GLY A 135 8.80 -4.95 -3.87
CA GLY A 135 9.23 -5.49 -2.58
C GLY A 135 9.48 -7.01 -2.60
N VAL A 136 8.69 -7.76 -3.40
CA VAL A 136 8.92 -9.19 -3.63
C VAL A 136 10.27 -9.42 -4.33
N LEU A 137 10.54 -8.67 -5.40
CA LEU A 137 11.84 -8.75 -6.10
C LEU A 137 13.01 -8.37 -5.16
N GLU A 138 12.86 -7.35 -4.32
CA GLU A 138 13.87 -6.95 -3.33
C GLU A 138 14.15 -8.07 -2.33
N SER A 139 13.12 -8.76 -1.84
CA SER A 139 13.28 -9.90 -0.93
C SER A 139 14.00 -11.08 -1.56
N ARG A 140 13.85 -11.28 -2.87
CA ARG A 140 14.59 -12.29 -3.65
C ARG A 140 16.03 -11.85 -4.00
N GLY A 141 16.51 -10.74 -3.44
CA GLY A 141 17.85 -10.21 -3.69
C GLY A 141 18.04 -9.53 -5.05
N ILE A 142 16.96 -9.22 -5.78
CA ILE A 142 17.05 -8.58 -7.09
C ILE A 142 17.42 -7.10 -6.94
N ARG A 143 18.60 -6.74 -7.45
CA ARG A 143 19.06 -5.34 -7.52
C ARG A 143 18.19 -4.54 -8.48
N ASN A 144 17.96 -3.27 -8.16
CA ASN A 144 17.14 -2.36 -8.97
C ASN A 144 15.73 -2.91 -9.27
N ALA A 145 15.15 -3.67 -8.32
CA ALA A 145 13.83 -4.30 -8.42
C ALA A 145 12.73 -3.38 -8.97
N GLY A 146 12.71 -2.12 -8.54
CA GLY A 146 11.74 -1.14 -9.03
C GLY A 146 11.89 -0.83 -10.52
N ALA A 147 13.12 -0.76 -11.04
CA ALA A 147 13.39 -0.59 -12.46
C ALA A 147 13.02 -1.86 -13.23
N VAL A 148 13.37 -3.05 -12.73
CA VAL A 148 12.99 -4.35 -13.31
C VAL A 148 11.47 -4.46 -13.46
N GLN A 149 10.70 -4.18 -12.40
CA GLN A 149 9.22 -4.20 -12.47
C GLN A 149 8.70 -3.20 -13.52
N ARG A 150 9.22 -1.96 -13.56
CA ARG A 150 8.78 -0.95 -14.54
C ARG A 150 9.08 -1.37 -15.98
N THR A 151 10.26 -1.93 -16.23
CA THR A 151 10.66 -2.48 -17.54
C THR A 151 9.73 -3.60 -17.98
N MET A 152 9.49 -4.59 -17.12
CA MET A 152 8.52 -5.67 -17.36
C MET A 152 7.13 -5.12 -17.64
N SER A 153 6.69 -4.13 -16.86
CA SER A 153 5.36 -3.54 -17.03
C SER A 153 5.16 -2.91 -18.41
N LYS A 154 6.20 -2.30 -18.99
CA LYS A 154 6.14 -1.75 -20.35
C LYS A 154 6.20 -2.84 -21.40
N LEU A 155 7.14 -3.78 -21.29
CA LEU A 155 7.28 -4.89 -22.23
C LEU A 155 6.01 -5.74 -22.32
N ILE A 156 5.39 -6.06 -21.17
CA ILE A 156 4.11 -6.76 -21.13
C ILE A 156 3.04 -5.97 -21.90
N ARG A 157 2.92 -4.65 -21.68
CA ARG A 157 1.92 -3.85 -22.41
C ARG A 157 2.18 -3.80 -23.91
N ILE A 158 3.45 -3.70 -24.30
CA ILE A 158 3.88 -3.70 -25.71
C ILE A 158 3.49 -5.02 -26.37
N GLU A 159 3.79 -6.15 -25.72
CA GLU A 159 3.49 -7.49 -26.23
C GLU A 159 1.98 -7.72 -26.42
N ASN A 160 1.13 -7.00 -25.67
CA ASN A 160 -0.32 -7.12 -25.73
C ASN A 160 -0.98 -6.02 -26.56
N GLY A 161 -0.20 -5.16 -27.23
CA GLY A 161 -0.73 -4.09 -28.07
C GLY A 161 -1.44 -2.96 -27.30
N ILE A 162 -1.32 -2.89 -25.96
CA ILE A 162 -2.09 -1.96 -25.11
C ILE A 162 -1.28 -0.77 -24.58
N LEU A 163 0.00 -0.63 -24.92
CA LEU A 163 0.80 0.52 -24.48
C LEU A 163 0.13 1.82 -24.94
N GLY A 164 -0.05 2.78 -24.02
CA GLY A 164 -0.75 4.04 -24.27
C GLY A 164 -2.28 3.93 -24.46
N LYS A 165 -2.82 2.78 -24.89
CA LYS A 165 -4.27 2.55 -25.10
C LYS A 165 -5.04 2.29 -23.80
N GLN A 166 -4.46 1.46 -22.92
CA GLN A 166 -5.11 1.04 -21.68
C GLN A 166 -4.10 0.81 -20.57
N ASN A 167 -4.47 1.17 -19.34
CA ASN A 167 -3.65 0.89 -18.16
C ASN A 167 -4.29 -0.22 -17.32
N LEU A 168 -4.27 -1.45 -17.85
CA LEU A 168 -4.75 -2.62 -17.12
C LEU A 168 -3.74 -3.04 -16.03
N PRO A 169 -4.21 -3.45 -14.83
CA PRO A 169 -3.35 -4.04 -13.82
C PRO A 169 -2.67 -5.32 -14.33
N ILE A 170 -1.41 -5.51 -13.97
CA ILE A 170 -0.65 -6.74 -14.24
C ILE A 170 -0.61 -7.53 -12.93
N SER A 171 -1.08 -8.77 -12.93
CA SER A 171 -1.06 -9.65 -11.75
C SER A 171 0.37 -10.04 -11.38
N TRP A 172 0.61 -10.40 -10.11
CA TRP A 172 1.95 -10.82 -9.67
C TRP A 172 2.39 -12.13 -10.28
N SER A 173 1.47 -13.10 -10.42
CA SER A 173 1.75 -14.35 -11.13
C SER A 173 2.19 -14.11 -12.58
N ARG A 174 1.67 -13.05 -13.21
CA ARG A 174 2.12 -12.64 -14.55
C ARG A 174 3.52 -12.05 -14.51
N TYR A 175 3.83 -11.20 -13.54
CA TYR A 175 5.20 -10.75 -13.37
C TYR A 175 6.17 -11.89 -13.08
N ASP A 176 5.80 -12.87 -12.24
CA ASP A 176 6.66 -14.02 -11.90
C ASP A 176 6.98 -14.85 -13.14
N ARG A 177 5.96 -15.21 -13.94
CA ARG A 177 6.17 -15.96 -15.19
C ARG A 177 7.07 -15.22 -16.17
N VAL A 178 6.77 -13.94 -16.42
CA VAL A 178 7.59 -13.11 -17.32
C VAL A 178 9.01 -12.98 -16.77
N PHE A 179 9.18 -12.79 -15.48
CA PHE A 179 10.49 -12.67 -14.85
C PHE A 179 11.29 -13.98 -14.98
N SER A 180 10.67 -15.13 -14.68
CA SER A 180 11.29 -16.45 -14.80
C SER A 180 11.62 -16.84 -16.24
N ALA A 181 10.78 -16.47 -17.20
CA ALA A 181 10.96 -16.79 -18.62
C ALA A 181 11.92 -15.85 -19.36
N ASN A 182 12.28 -14.71 -18.77
CA ASN A 182 13.11 -13.68 -19.39
C ASN A 182 14.24 -13.23 -18.43
N PRO A 183 15.20 -14.10 -18.09
CA PRO A 183 16.28 -13.78 -17.16
C PRO A 183 17.13 -12.57 -17.60
N GLU A 184 17.18 -12.27 -18.90
CA GLU A 184 17.86 -11.09 -19.47
C GLU A 184 17.26 -9.74 -19.02
N LEU A 185 16.10 -9.72 -18.34
CA LEU A 185 15.54 -8.51 -17.72
C LEU A 185 16.48 -7.88 -16.70
N THR A 186 17.09 -8.68 -15.82
CA THR A 186 18.01 -8.16 -14.80
C THR A 186 19.27 -7.60 -15.44
N GLU A 187 19.74 -8.24 -16.49
CA GLU A 187 20.90 -7.80 -17.26
C GLU A 187 20.62 -6.50 -18.02
N ALA A 188 19.46 -6.38 -18.67
CA ALA A 188 19.07 -5.15 -19.37
C ALA A 188 19.03 -3.94 -18.43
N VAL A 189 18.52 -4.13 -17.21
CA VAL A 189 18.50 -3.10 -16.18
C VAL A 189 19.90 -2.80 -15.66
N ALA A 190 20.76 -3.80 -15.48
CA ALA A 190 22.15 -3.59 -15.07
C ALA A 190 22.92 -2.73 -16.08
N ILE A 191 22.85 -3.07 -17.38
CA ILE A 191 23.47 -2.28 -18.46
C ILE A 191 22.90 -0.85 -18.49
N ALA A 192 21.58 -0.70 -18.30
CA ALA A 192 20.95 0.62 -18.27
C ALA A 192 21.46 1.52 -17.14
N GLU A 193 21.75 0.94 -15.97
CA GLU A 193 22.29 1.66 -14.80
C GLU A 193 23.79 1.94 -14.92
N GLU A 194 24.58 1.07 -15.57
CA GLU A 194 25.98 1.37 -15.92
C GLU A 194 26.10 2.63 -16.78
N MET A 195 25.09 2.88 -17.61
CA MET A 195 25.00 4.03 -18.51
C MET A 195 24.19 5.19 -17.90
N ARG A 196 24.11 5.26 -16.56
CA ARG A 196 23.46 6.37 -15.85
C ARG A 196 24.15 7.68 -16.24
N GLY A 197 23.38 8.58 -16.86
CA GLY A 197 23.90 9.83 -17.42
C GLY A 197 23.67 9.99 -18.93
N SER A 198 23.40 8.90 -19.67
CA SER A 198 23.03 9.00 -21.10
C SER A 198 21.80 9.90 -21.30
N SER A 199 21.70 10.57 -22.44
CA SER A 199 20.58 11.47 -22.78
C SER A 199 19.21 10.76 -22.80
N LEU A 200 19.15 9.43 -23.00
CA LEU A 200 17.90 8.67 -22.96
C LEU A 200 17.37 8.49 -21.53
N HIS A 201 16.09 8.80 -21.29
CA HIS A 201 15.45 8.68 -19.97
C HIS A 201 15.58 7.26 -19.35
N SER A 202 15.61 7.19 -18.02
CA SER A 202 15.86 5.94 -17.25
C SER A 202 14.80 4.86 -17.44
N THR A 203 13.58 5.21 -17.86
CA THR A 203 12.49 4.26 -18.11
C THR A 203 12.53 3.58 -19.49
N PRO A 204 12.65 4.28 -20.64
CA PRO A 204 12.71 3.64 -21.95
C PRO A 204 14.05 2.92 -22.20
N ARG A 205 15.14 3.37 -21.58
CA ARG A 205 16.48 2.81 -21.75
C ARG A 205 16.57 1.29 -21.49
N PRO A 206 16.17 0.75 -20.33
CA PRO A 206 16.19 -0.69 -20.10
C PRO A 206 15.21 -1.47 -20.98
N VAL A 207 14.13 -0.84 -21.46
CA VAL A 207 13.19 -1.47 -22.40
C VAL A 207 13.86 -1.69 -23.76
N LEU A 208 14.51 -0.66 -24.32
CA LEU A 208 15.26 -0.77 -25.57
C LEU A 208 16.40 -1.79 -25.45
N ILE A 209 17.15 -1.74 -24.33
CA ILE A 209 18.24 -2.68 -24.08
C ILE A 209 17.72 -4.11 -24.01
N PHE A 210 16.63 -4.36 -23.28
CA PHE A 210 16.02 -5.69 -23.22
C PHE A 210 15.63 -6.18 -24.62
N MET A 211 14.95 -5.36 -25.41
CA MET A 211 14.53 -5.73 -26.76
C MET A 211 15.73 -6.08 -27.64
N ALA A 212 16.82 -5.31 -27.56
CA ALA A 212 18.04 -5.59 -28.31
C ALA A 212 18.75 -6.87 -27.81
N LEU A 213 18.82 -7.11 -26.50
CA LEU A 213 19.38 -8.36 -25.95
C LEU A 213 18.59 -9.59 -26.43
N LYS A 214 17.26 -9.52 -26.38
CA LYS A 214 16.39 -10.60 -26.88
C LYS A 214 16.53 -10.83 -28.39
N ALA A 215 16.86 -9.79 -29.15
CA ALA A 215 17.18 -9.87 -30.57
C ALA A 215 18.61 -10.37 -30.87
N GLY A 216 19.43 -10.67 -29.85
CA GLY A 216 20.82 -11.08 -30.01
C GLY A 216 21.80 -9.93 -30.34
N LEU A 217 21.35 -8.67 -30.23
CA LEU A 217 22.07 -7.45 -30.63
C LEU A 217 22.88 -6.82 -29.48
N ARG A 218 23.49 -7.65 -28.63
CA ARG A 218 24.18 -7.23 -27.39
C ARG A 218 25.31 -6.23 -27.65
N ARG A 219 26.09 -6.45 -28.70
CA ARG A 219 27.26 -5.61 -29.01
C ARG A 219 26.81 -4.27 -29.59
N GLU A 220 25.81 -4.31 -30.46
CA GLU A 220 25.26 -3.17 -31.19
C GLU A 220 24.58 -2.21 -30.22
N ILE A 221 23.79 -2.72 -29.25
CA ILE A 221 23.16 -1.87 -28.24
C ILE A 221 24.16 -1.20 -27.31
N ARG A 222 25.25 -1.88 -26.95
CA ARG A 222 26.32 -1.27 -26.15
C ARG A 222 27.01 -0.13 -26.90
N LYS A 223 27.29 -0.31 -28.20
CA LYS A 223 27.86 0.75 -29.05
C LYS A 223 26.91 1.93 -29.21
N PHE A 224 25.63 1.66 -29.45
CA PHE A 224 24.60 2.68 -29.58
C PHE A 224 24.49 3.51 -28.29
N MET A 225 24.44 2.86 -27.13
CA MET A 225 24.33 3.55 -25.85
C MET A 225 25.62 4.31 -25.47
N ALA A 226 26.80 3.82 -25.86
CA ALA A 226 28.04 4.58 -25.72
C ALA A 226 27.99 5.89 -26.52
N ALA A 227 27.54 5.83 -27.78
CA ALA A 227 27.35 7.02 -28.61
C ALA A 227 26.26 7.98 -28.09
N MET A 228 25.26 7.47 -27.36
CA MET A 228 24.29 8.31 -26.66
C MET A 228 24.82 8.94 -25.36
N SER A 229 25.91 8.40 -24.80
CA SER A 229 26.47 8.85 -23.52
C SER A 229 27.65 9.80 -23.73
N ASP A 230 28.37 9.64 -24.84
CA ASP A 230 29.46 10.51 -25.26
C ASP A 230 29.29 10.86 -26.76
N PRO A 231 28.37 11.78 -27.10
CA PRO A 231 28.07 12.09 -28.50
C PRO A 231 29.23 12.72 -29.27
N GLU A 232 30.17 13.38 -28.58
CA GLU A 232 31.32 14.07 -29.16
C GLU A 232 32.36 13.11 -29.74
N ALA A 233 32.43 11.88 -29.21
CA ALA A 233 33.33 10.83 -29.67
C ALA A 233 32.88 10.12 -30.97
N PHE A 234 31.71 10.48 -31.53
CA PHE A 234 31.11 9.81 -32.68
C PHE A 234 30.74 10.79 -33.79
N GLU A 235 30.57 10.26 -35.01
CA GLU A 235 30.14 11.05 -36.16
C GLU A 235 28.83 11.82 -35.87
N PRO A 236 28.75 13.12 -36.21
CA PRO A 236 27.54 13.92 -35.95
C PRO A 236 26.28 13.40 -36.65
N THR A 237 26.44 12.61 -37.70
CA THR A 237 25.34 11.97 -38.43
C THR A 237 24.97 10.58 -37.89
N ASN A 238 25.63 10.11 -36.85
CA ASN A 238 25.30 8.86 -36.17
C ASN A 238 23.88 8.96 -35.58
N PRO A 239 22.98 8.00 -35.87
CA PRO A 239 21.62 7.97 -35.31
C PRO A 239 21.53 8.14 -33.79
N ALA A 240 22.47 7.58 -33.04
CA ALA A 240 22.54 7.71 -31.58
C ALA A 240 22.84 9.14 -31.13
N VAL A 241 23.76 9.82 -31.83
CA VAL A 241 24.15 11.22 -31.57
C VAL A 241 22.98 12.16 -31.87
N ILE A 242 22.29 11.97 -32.99
CA ILE A 242 21.10 12.75 -33.33
C ILE A 242 20.00 12.59 -32.27
N LEU A 243 19.76 11.36 -31.81
CA LEU A 243 18.78 11.13 -30.75
C LEU A 243 19.23 11.76 -29.43
N ALA A 244 20.51 11.64 -29.05
CA ALA A 244 21.03 12.21 -27.80
C ALA A 244 20.83 13.72 -27.75
N ASN A 245 21.26 14.43 -28.80
CA ASN A 245 21.09 15.88 -28.93
C ASN A 245 19.60 16.29 -28.87
N GLN A 246 18.72 15.50 -29.50
CA GLN A 246 17.27 15.73 -29.43
C GLN A 246 16.72 15.57 -28.01
N MET A 247 17.15 14.53 -27.28
CA MET A 247 16.70 14.30 -25.90
C MET A 247 17.21 15.39 -24.95
N ASP A 248 18.45 15.85 -25.13
CA ASP A 248 19.04 16.91 -24.33
C ASP A 248 18.34 18.25 -24.58
N THR A 249 18.04 18.58 -25.84
CA THR A 249 17.25 19.78 -26.19
C THR A 249 15.86 19.77 -25.54
N ILE A 250 15.18 18.62 -25.52
CA ILE A 250 13.87 18.48 -24.86
C ILE A 250 14.00 18.71 -23.36
N ARG A 251 15.04 18.13 -22.73
CA ARG A 251 15.29 18.29 -21.30
C ARG A 251 15.59 19.75 -20.94
N ASP A 252 16.42 20.43 -21.72
CA ASP A 252 16.85 21.81 -21.47
C ASP A 252 15.71 22.82 -21.68
N SER A 253 14.73 22.48 -22.51
CA SER A 253 13.52 23.30 -22.70
C SER A 253 12.56 23.29 -21.48
N GLY A 254 12.85 22.50 -20.43
CA GLY A 254 12.03 22.39 -19.23
C GLY A 254 10.70 21.64 -19.42
N GLY A 255 10.47 21.07 -20.61
CA GLY A 255 9.29 20.26 -20.92
C GLY A 255 9.35 18.88 -20.25
N ALA A 256 8.20 18.35 -19.83
CA ALA A 256 8.10 16.98 -19.34
C ALA A 256 8.32 16.00 -20.52
N MET A 257 9.33 15.13 -20.41
CA MET A 257 9.63 14.11 -21.41
C MET A 257 8.54 13.03 -21.41
N ASP A 258 7.83 12.87 -22.53
CA ASP A 258 6.97 11.72 -22.76
C ASP A 258 7.82 10.46 -22.93
N VAL A 259 7.67 9.54 -21.97
CA VAL A 259 8.43 8.31 -21.85
C VAL A 259 8.16 7.33 -23.00
N ASP A 260 6.91 7.26 -23.48
CA ASP A 260 6.52 6.36 -24.58
C ASP A 260 6.99 6.93 -25.92
N LYS A 261 6.94 8.26 -26.09
CA LYS A 261 7.57 8.94 -27.22
C LYS A 261 9.08 8.73 -27.25
N ALA A 262 9.77 8.91 -26.12
CA ALA A 262 11.20 8.65 -26.03
C ALA A 262 11.55 7.20 -26.39
N LEU A 263 10.74 6.22 -25.98
CA LEU A 263 10.90 4.82 -26.41
C LEU A 263 10.74 4.67 -27.93
N ALA A 264 9.69 5.24 -28.53
CA ALA A 264 9.45 5.18 -29.97
C ALA A 264 10.61 5.75 -30.78
N LEU A 265 11.07 6.95 -30.43
CA LEU A 265 12.22 7.61 -31.09
C LEU A 265 13.49 6.78 -30.93
N SER A 266 13.69 6.16 -29.76
CA SER A 266 14.86 5.30 -29.51
C SER A 266 14.85 4.01 -30.34
N ILE A 267 13.68 3.41 -30.58
CA ILE A 267 13.54 2.25 -31.47
C ILE A 267 13.84 2.65 -32.92
N MET A 268 13.33 3.79 -33.38
CA MET A 268 13.62 4.30 -34.74
C MET A 268 15.11 4.56 -34.93
N ALA A 269 15.73 5.27 -33.99
CA ALA A 269 17.15 5.58 -34.07
C ALA A 269 18.04 4.34 -33.99
N PHE A 270 17.67 3.35 -33.18
CA PHE A 270 18.41 2.10 -33.11
C PHE A 270 18.28 1.28 -34.40
N ASN A 271 17.10 1.25 -35.03
CA ASN A 271 16.92 0.63 -36.33
C ASN A 271 17.78 1.31 -37.42
N ASP A 272 17.79 2.64 -37.49
CA ASP A 272 18.65 3.40 -38.43
C ASP A 272 20.15 3.14 -38.15
N PHE A 273 20.54 2.97 -36.87
CA PHE A 273 21.89 2.61 -36.46
C PHE A 273 22.30 1.21 -36.94
N LEU A 274 21.40 0.22 -36.82
CA LEU A 274 21.65 -1.14 -37.31
C LEU A 274 21.83 -1.17 -38.83
N ASP A 275 21.12 -0.31 -39.56
CA ASP A 275 21.22 -0.20 -41.02
C ASP A 275 22.46 0.60 -41.48
N GLY A 276 23.18 1.25 -40.56
CA GLY A 276 24.27 2.16 -40.89
C GLY A 276 23.81 3.41 -41.65
N THR A 277 22.54 3.80 -41.50
CA THR A 277 21.97 4.93 -42.24
C THR A 277 22.31 6.25 -41.53
N PRO A 278 23.05 7.18 -42.17
CA PRO A 278 23.36 8.47 -41.56
C PRO A 278 22.10 9.33 -41.43
N ARG A 279 21.96 10.01 -40.31
CA ARG A 279 20.80 10.86 -39.99
C ARG A 279 21.22 12.31 -39.85
N ARG A 280 20.44 13.23 -40.43
CA ARG A 280 20.66 14.70 -40.32
C ARG A 280 19.50 15.46 -39.69
N LYS A 281 18.32 14.84 -39.60
CA LYS A 281 17.10 15.45 -39.06
C LYS A 281 16.68 14.74 -37.77
N PRO A 282 16.08 15.45 -36.79
CA PRO A 282 15.48 14.83 -35.62
C PRO A 282 14.46 13.73 -35.97
N TYR A 283 14.23 12.83 -35.03
CA TYR A 283 13.18 11.81 -35.15
C TYR A 283 11.83 12.40 -34.75
N VAL A 284 10.77 11.99 -35.45
CA VAL A 284 9.40 12.40 -35.16
C VAL A 284 8.52 11.15 -35.12
N TRP A 285 7.76 11.02 -34.03
CA TRP A 285 6.73 10.01 -33.85
C TRP A 285 5.61 10.64 -33.02
N GLU A 286 4.38 10.45 -33.45
CA GLU A 286 3.19 10.84 -32.71
C GLU A 286 2.30 9.61 -32.50
N PRO A 287 1.69 9.43 -31.30
CA PRO A 287 0.78 8.33 -31.06
C PRO A 287 -0.43 8.40 -31.98
N ASP A 288 -0.76 7.27 -32.61
CA ASP A 288 -1.96 7.12 -33.43
C ASP A 288 -3.15 6.70 -32.56
N TYR A 289 -4.09 7.63 -32.35
CA TYR A 289 -5.30 7.40 -31.57
C TYR A 289 -6.49 6.87 -32.41
N GLY A 290 -6.26 6.52 -33.68
CA GLY A 290 -7.31 6.10 -34.62
C GLY A 290 -8.37 7.18 -34.79
N GLU A 291 -9.64 6.80 -34.65
CA GLU A 291 -10.77 7.74 -34.73
C GLU A 291 -11.00 8.54 -33.43
N GLY A 292 -10.19 8.30 -32.38
CA GLY A 292 -10.28 9.00 -31.11
C GLY A 292 -9.93 10.48 -31.21
N ARG A 293 -10.77 11.35 -30.63
CA ARG A 293 -10.51 12.80 -30.61
C ARG A 293 -9.60 13.20 -29.45
N VAL A 294 -8.52 13.90 -29.77
CA VAL A 294 -7.62 14.56 -28.80
C VAL A 294 -7.93 16.06 -28.79
N LYS A 295 -8.14 16.63 -27.60
CA LYS A 295 -8.33 18.08 -27.41
C LYS A 295 -7.41 18.54 -26.29
N ASP A 296 -6.63 19.59 -26.54
CA ASP A 296 -5.68 20.16 -25.56
C ASP A 296 -4.71 19.11 -24.97
N GLY A 297 -4.29 18.13 -25.77
CA GLY A 297 -3.41 17.04 -25.35
C GLY A 297 -4.11 15.91 -24.55
N LEU A 298 -5.42 15.98 -24.35
CA LEU A 298 -6.20 14.97 -23.64
C LEU A 298 -7.13 14.20 -24.57
N VAL A 299 -7.11 12.88 -24.47
CA VAL A 299 -8.03 11.98 -25.20
C VAL A 299 -9.43 12.11 -24.61
N THR A 300 -10.40 12.48 -25.45
CA THR A 300 -11.79 12.73 -25.02
C THR A 300 -12.68 11.49 -25.13
N ASN A 301 -12.30 10.48 -25.93
CA ASN A 301 -13.08 9.25 -26.10
C ASN A 301 -12.20 7.99 -26.10
N TRP A 302 -11.86 7.51 -24.90
CA TRP A 302 -11.07 6.29 -24.69
C TRP A 302 -11.77 5.01 -25.16
N LYS A 303 -13.09 4.99 -25.36
CA LYS A 303 -13.75 3.81 -25.94
C LYS A 303 -13.36 3.67 -27.41
N LEU A 304 -13.50 4.75 -28.17
CA LEU A 304 -13.19 4.75 -29.60
C LEU A 304 -11.69 4.50 -29.89
N VAL A 305 -10.79 5.06 -29.06
CA VAL A 305 -9.34 4.75 -29.13
C VAL A 305 -9.06 3.26 -28.94
N ARG A 306 -9.74 2.60 -28.00
CA ARG A 306 -9.54 1.16 -27.75
C ARG A 306 -9.96 0.31 -28.96
N ASP A 307 -11.01 0.74 -29.65
CA ASP A 307 -11.64 -0.01 -30.73
C ASP A 307 -10.97 0.22 -32.09
N THR A 308 -10.44 1.43 -32.35
CA THR A 308 -9.94 1.84 -33.68
C THR A 308 -8.44 2.12 -33.76
N ALA A 309 -7.77 2.45 -32.66
CA ALA A 309 -6.34 2.76 -32.71
C ALA A 309 -5.50 1.49 -32.98
N PRO A 310 -4.40 1.59 -33.74
CA PRO A 310 -3.49 0.47 -33.94
C PRO A 310 -2.85 0.01 -32.62
N ASP A 311 -2.28 -1.20 -32.61
CA ASP A 311 -1.57 -1.72 -31.44
C ASP A 311 -0.47 -0.76 -30.98
N ASN A 312 -0.40 -0.56 -29.66
CA ASN A 312 0.55 0.33 -29.00
C ASN A 312 0.55 1.77 -29.57
N LEU A 313 -0.59 2.24 -30.10
CA LEU A 313 -0.73 3.55 -30.76
C LEU A 313 0.27 3.75 -31.91
N GLY A 314 0.62 2.66 -32.62
CA GLY A 314 1.57 2.72 -33.75
C GLY A 314 3.04 2.78 -33.31
N LEU A 315 3.37 2.25 -32.14
CA LEU A 315 4.77 2.14 -31.69
C LEU A 315 5.64 1.41 -32.75
N PRO A 316 6.82 1.95 -33.11
CA PRO A 316 7.72 1.30 -34.04
C PRO A 316 8.18 -0.08 -33.53
N ARG A 317 8.40 -1.03 -34.44
CA ARG A 317 8.93 -2.36 -34.11
C ARG A 317 10.46 -2.35 -34.18
N LEU A 318 11.11 -2.91 -33.16
CA LEU A 318 12.56 -3.14 -33.18
C LEU A 318 12.89 -4.29 -34.13
N LYS A 319 13.86 -4.10 -35.03
CA LYS A 319 14.29 -5.16 -35.95
C LYS A 319 14.86 -6.36 -35.19
N GLY A 320 14.39 -7.55 -35.55
CA GLY A 320 14.86 -8.81 -34.96
C GLY A 320 14.35 -9.12 -33.55
N TYR A 321 13.55 -8.24 -32.92
CA TYR A 321 12.99 -8.51 -31.60
C TYR A 321 11.86 -9.56 -31.69
N PRO A 322 12.02 -10.75 -31.07
CA PRO A 322 11.05 -11.84 -31.21
C PRO A 322 9.81 -11.68 -30.32
N GLY A 323 9.76 -10.66 -29.46
CA GLY A 323 8.73 -10.49 -28.45
C GLY A 323 9.15 -10.98 -27.07
N LEU A 324 8.30 -10.69 -26.08
CA LEU A 324 8.47 -11.07 -24.68
C LEU A 324 7.93 -12.50 -24.45
N THR A 325 8.79 -13.42 -23.98
CA THR A 325 8.36 -14.78 -23.62
C THR A 325 7.36 -14.74 -22.46
N GLU A 326 6.27 -15.52 -22.52
CA GLU A 326 5.13 -15.42 -21.57
C GLU A 326 4.48 -14.03 -21.51
N GLY A 327 4.74 -13.16 -22.49
CA GLY A 327 4.22 -11.80 -22.52
C GLY A 327 2.80 -11.71 -23.10
N ASN A 328 2.50 -12.48 -24.15
CA ASN A 328 1.23 -12.43 -24.87
C ASN A 328 0.12 -13.15 -24.09
N PHE A 329 -1.01 -12.47 -23.87
CA PHE A 329 -2.15 -13.04 -23.17
C PHE A 329 -3.44 -12.51 -23.78
N ASP A 330 -4.40 -13.41 -24.06
CA ASP A 330 -5.72 -13.00 -24.53
C ASP A 330 -6.50 -12.38 -23.37
N ILE A 331 -6.53 -11.05 -23.36
CA ILE A 331 -7.23 -10.24 -22.37
C ILE A 331 -8.76 -10.32 -22.53
N ARG A 332 -9.27 -10.98 -23.58
CA ARG A 332 -10.69 -11.13 -23.93
C ARG A 332 -11.22 -12.55 -23.76
N ARG A 333 -10.35 -13.56 -23.60
CA ARG A 333 -10.77 -14.90 -23.17
C ARG A 333 -10.98 -14.89 -21.67
N ASP A 334 -12.16 -15.32 -21.24
CA ASP A 334 -12.48 -15.51 -19.83
C ASP A 334 -11.37 -16.32 -19.14
N ALA A 335 -11.09 -15.97 -17.89
CA ALA A 335 -10.06 -16.56 -17.04
C ALA A 335 -10.19 -18.09 -16.80
N ASP A 336 -11.11 -18.75 -17.50
CA ASP A 336 -11.60 -20.12 -17.28
C ASP A 336 -10.63 -21.21 -17.75
N GLU A 337 -9.90 -21.02 -18.86
CA GLU A 337 -9.02 -22.08 -19.39
C GLU A 337 -7.72 -22.24 -18.57
N PHE A 338 -7.26 -21.13 -17.97
CA PHE A 338 -6.00 -21.10 -17.19
C PHE A 338 -6.23 -21.29 -15.68
N SER A 339 -7.43 -20.98 -15.18
CA SER A 339 -7.89 -21.53 -13.91
C SER A 339 -7.62 -23.03 -13.87
N GLY A 340 -7.98 -23.79 -14.90
CA GLY A 340 -7.76 -25.25 -14.96
C GLY A 340 -6.34 -25.72 -14.62
N ARG A 341 -5.30 -25.20 -15.29
CA ARG A 341 -3.91 -25.68 -15.09
C ARG A 341 -3.27 -25.19 -13.79
N LEU A 342 -3.57 -23.95 -13.35
CA LEU A 342 -3.10 -23.44 -12.06
C LEU A 342 -3.85 -24.09 -10.90
N VAL A 343 -5.15 -24.32 -11.07
CA VAL A 343 -5.98 -25.11 -10.15
C VAL A 343 -5.47 -26.54 -10.09
N ASP A 344 -4.96 -27.14 -11.17
CA ASP A 344 -4.38 -28.49 -11.12
C ASP A 344 -3.05 -28.53 -10.36
N VAL A 345 -2.18 -27.52 -10.52
CA VAL A 345 -0.93 -27.39 -9.75
C VAL A 345 -1.21 -27.05 -8.27
N ILE A 346 -2.19 -26.18 -8.00
CA ILE A 346 -2.66 -25.85 -6.65
C ILE A 346 -3.36 -27.06 -6.01
N LYS A 347 -4.19 -27.81 -6.75
CA LYS A 347 -4.81 -29.07 -6.31
C LYS A 347 -3.78 -30.15 -6.05
N GLN A 348 -2.70 -30.22 -6.83
CA GLN A 348 -1.58 -31.13 -6.59
C GLN A 348 -0.82 -30.75 -5.32
N GLY A 349 -0.64 -29.46 -5.04
CA GLY A 349 -0.08 -28.97 -3.76
C GLY A 349 -0.99 -29.23 -2.56
N ILE A 350 -2.30 -28.99 -2.70
CA ILE A 350 -3.32 -29.24 -1.65
C ILE A 350 -3.48 -30.74 -1.36
N ARG A 351 -3.25 -31.62 -2.34
CA ARG A 351 -3.31 -33.08 -2.14
C ARG A 351 -2.05 -33.67 -1.51
N ALA A 352 -0.97 -32.89 -1.38
CA ALA A 352 0.31 -33.36 -0.83
C ALA A 352 0.46 -33.10 0.68
N ASP A 353 -0.35 -32.21 1.29
CA ASP A 353 -0.31 -31.92 2.72
C ASP A 353 -1.51 -32.56 3.44
N ASN A 354 -1.26 -33.71 4.07
CA ASN A 354 -2.19 -34.46 4.92
C ASN A 354 -1.95 -34.19 6.42
N GLN A 355 -1.40 -33.02 6.78
CA GLN A 355 -1.21 -32.65 8.18
C GLN A 355 -2.38 -31.79 8.69
N GLU A 356 -2.72 -31.94 9.97
CA GLU A 356 -3.79 -31.18 10.63
C GLU A 356 -3.47 -29.68 10.60
N ASP A 357 -4.08 -28.99 9.64
CA ASP A 357 -4.05 -27.54 9.57
C ASP A 357 -4.76 -26.92 10.79
N SER A 358 -4.01 -26.39 11.78
CA SER A 358 -4.60 -25.74 12.95
C SER A 358 -4.21 -24.26 13.10
N VAL A 359 -5.12 -23.47 13.67
CA VAL A 359 -4.86 -22.13 14.22
C VAL A 359 -5.04 -22.24 15.72
N GLU A 360 -3.96 -22.02 16.47
CA GLU A 360 -3.95 -22.20 17.92
C GLU A 360 -3.37 -20.98 18.61
N THR A 361 -4.03 -20.52 19.68
CA THR A 361 -3.47 -19.48 20.54
C THR A 361 -2.29 -20.04 21.30
N ARG A 362 -1.11 -19.42 21.13
CA ARG A 362 0.10 -19.77 21.89
C ARG A 362 0.60 -18.56 22.67
N LEU A 363 1.22 -18.82 23.82
CA LEU A 363 2.02 -17.82 24.53
C LEU A 363 3.41 -17.78 23.90
N VAL A 364 3.73 -16.68 23.22
CA VAL A 364 5.02 -16.49 22.55
C VAL A 364 5.94 -15.72 23.48
N THR A 365 7.08 -16.31 23.86
CA THR A 365 8.11 -15.64 24.67
C THR A 365 9.09 -14.84 23.79
N PRO A 366 9.84 -13.88 24.35
CA PRO A 366 10.89 -13.15 23.62
C PRO A 366 11.92 -14.07 22.94
N GLU A 367 12.32 -15.15 23.60
CA GLU A 367 13.28 -16.13 23.06
C GLU A 367 12.69 -16.93 21.91
N MET A 368 11.40 -17.27 21.99
CA MET A 368 10.67 -17.90 20.88
C MET A 368 10.59 -16.95 19.69
N ALA A 369 10.23 -15.69 19.93
CA ALA A 369 10.10 -14.68 18.88
C ALA A 369 11.43 -14.43 18.17
N GLU A 370 12.53 -14.28 18.93
CA GLU A 370 13.87 -14.16 18.38
C GLU A 370 14.26 -15.39 17.54
N ARG A 371 14.09 -16.59 18.09
CA ARG A 371 14.39 -17.84 17.39
C ARG A 371 13.64 -17.95 16.07
N TRP A 372 12.33 -17.66 16.07
CA TRP A 372 11.50 -17.73 14.87
C TRP A 372 11.88 -16.67 13.83
N LEU A 373 12.19 -15.45 14.27
CA LEU A 373 12.67 -14.39 13.39
C LEU A 373 14.02 -14.75 12.75
N GLN A 374 14.96 -15.29 13.51
CA GLN A 374 16.27 -15.67 12.98
C GLN A 374 16.19 -16.85 12.00
N ARG A 375 15.40 -17.88 12.32
CA ARG A 375 15.34 -19.11 11.52
C ARG A 375 14.43 -19.02 10.30
N PHE A 376 13.29 -18.33 10.41
CA PHE A 376 12.21 -18.47 9.43
C PHE A 376 11.89 -17.17 8.66
N ASN A 377 12.51 -16.03 9.01
CA ASN A 377 12.23 -14.74 8.39
C ASN A 377 13.15 -14.40 7.21
N THR A 378 13.09 -15.18 6.13
CA THR A 378 14.04 -15.08 5.01
C THR A 378 13.64 -14.08 3.91
N GLU A 379 12.34 -13.90 3.67
CA GLU A 379 11.83 -13.16 2.50
C GLU A 379 10.77 -12.10 2.85
N ASN A 380 10.55 -11.80 4.15
CA ASN A 380 9.66 -10.69 4.48
C ASN A 380 10.33 -9.32 4.25
N ARG A 381 9.48 -8.30 4.10
CA ARG A 381 9.90 -6.91 3.98
C ARG A 381 10.71 -6.46 5.20
N LYS A 382 11.56 -5.45 4.99
CA LYS A 382 12.22 -4.74 6.10
C LYS A 382 11.20 -4.27 7.15
N ILE A 383 11.52 -4.52 8.41
CA ILE A 383 10.74 -4.15 9.58
C ILE A 383 10.61 -2.62 9.65
N GLN A 384 9.40 -2.12 9.91
CA GLN A 384 9.15 -0.71 10.14
C GLN A 384 9.28 -0.41 11.64
N ARG A 385 10.44 0.13 12.05
CA ARG A 385 10.73 0.43 13.47
C ARG A 385 9.62 1.21 14.16
N SER A 386 9.15 2.31 13.56
CA SER A 386 8.06 3.12 14.15
C SER A 386 6.75 2.38 14.39
N HIS A 387 6.46 1.31 13.63
CA HIS A 387 5.30 0.46 13.88
C HIS A 387 5.57 -0.56 15.00
N VAL A 388 6.78 -1.11 15.05
CA VAL A 388 7.22 -1.96 16.17
C VAL A 388 7.21 -1.19 17.48
N ASP A 389 7.77 0.02 17.51
CA ASP A 389 7.83 0.86 18.72
C ASP A 389 6.44 1.14 19.29
N MET A 390 5.45 1.31 18.40
CA MET A 390 4.05 1.48 18.78
C MET A 390 3.47 0.23 19.45
N ILE A 391 3.78 -0.96 18.90
CA ILE A 391 3.35 -2.24 19.49
C ILE A 391 4.10 -2.49 20.81
N VAL A 392 5.40 -2.19 20.89
CA VAL A 392 6.21 -2.32 22.10
C VAL A 392 5.64 -1.47 23.24
N ARG A 393 5.25 -0.22 22.98
CA ARG A 393 4.57 0.62 23.98
C ARG A 393 3.24 0.01 24.41
N ASP A 394 2.41 -0.45 23.47
CA ASP A 394 1.16 -1.11 23.83
C ASP A 394 1.39 -2.36 24.69
N ILE A 395 2.42 -3.17 24.42
CA ILE A 395 2.79 -4.34 25.24
C ILE A 395 3.25 -3.93 26.63
N ARG A 396 4.22 -2.99 26.73
CA ARG A 396 4.79 -2.54 28.00
C ARG A 396 3.77 -1.86 28.90
N ASP A 397 2.85 -1.10 28.31
CA ASP A 397 1.79 -0.42 29.05
C ASP A 397 0.61 -1.36 29.40
N GLY A 398 0.69 -2.66 29.11
CA GLY A 398 -0.39 -3.63 29.33
C GLY A 398 -1.62 -3.39 28.46
N ASN A 399 -1.50 -2.57 27.41
CA ASN A 399 -2.55 -2.29 26.43
C ASN A 399 -2.58 -3.33 25.29
N TRP A 400 -1.67 -4.31 25.29
CA TRP A 400 -1.71 -5.42 24.36
C TRP A 400 -2.97 -6.24 24.56
N MET A 401 -3.77 -6.37 23.51
CA MET A 401 -4.95 -7.22 23.49
C MET A 401 -4.75 -8.35 22.48
N VAL A 402 -5.15 -9.57 22.85
CA VAL A 402 -5.02 -10.75 21.98
C VAL A 402 -5.75 -10.51 20.66
N ASN A 403 -4.97 -10.44 19.58
CA ASN A 403 -5.47 -10.20 18.23
C ASN A 403 -5.85 -11.53 17.58
N ALA A 404 -7.03 -11.59 16.95
CA ALA A 404 -7.47 -12.80 16.23
C ALA A 404 -6.71 -13.07 14.91
N GLN A 405 -5.91 -12.14 14.40
CA GLN A 405 -5.09 -12.36 13.21
C GLN A 405 -3.86 -13.21 13.57
N PRO A 406 -3.63 -14.38 12.97
CA PRO A 406 -2.51 -15.23 13.35
C PRO A 406 -1.15 -14.71 12.86
N ILE A 407 -0.08 -15.21 13.50
CA ILE A 407 1.27 -15.30 12.92
C ILE A 407 1.29 -16.57 12.08
N CYS A 408 1.69 -16.45 10.81
CA CYS A 408 1.51 -17.54 9.84
C CYS A 408 2.86 -18.12 9.43
N PHE A 409 2.96 -19.44 9.45
CA PHE A 409 4.11 -20.21 9.00
C PHE A 409 3.72 -21.24 7.94
N THR A 410 4.65 -21.58 7.05
CA THR A 410 4.46 -22.67 6.07
C THR A 410 4.54 -24.07 6.68
N GLY A 411 5.04 -24.20 7.90
CA GLY A 411 5.10 -25.44 8.69
C GLY A 411 5.02 -25.12 10.19
N ASP A 412 5.08 -26.12 11.06
CA ASP A 412 5.14 -25.85 12.51
C ASP A 412 6.54 -25.35 12.91
N PRO A 413 6.66 -24.11 13.46
CA PRO A 413 7.95 -23.51 13.80
C PRO A 413 8.65 -24.16 15.01
N ASP A 414 7.95 -24.96 15.81
CA ASP A 414 8.51 -25.63 17.00
C ASP A 414 9.04 -27.03 16.70
N THR A 415 8.50 -27.71 15.68
CA THR A 415 8.99 -29.04 15.26
C THR A 415 9.89 -28.99 14.02
N ALA A 416 9.99 -27.86 13.32
CA ALA A 416 10.78 -27.73 12.11
C ALA A 416 12.29 -27.97 12.34
N GLY A 417 12.79 -29.04 11.71
CA GLY A 417 14.20 -29.40 11.63
C GLY A 417 15.02 -28.44 10.74
N PRO A 418 16.34 -28.66 10.62
CA PRO A 418 17.23 -27.83 9.80
C PRO A 418 16.91 -27.90 8.29
N ASP A 419 16.38 -29.02 7.82
CA ASP A 419 16.07 -29.29 6.41
C ASP A 419 14.59 -29.00 6.05
N ASP A 420 13.77 -28.64 7.04
CA ASP A 420 12.35 -28.34 6.83
C ASP A 420 12.16 -26.96 6.20
N LYS A 421 11.30 -26.87 5.17
CA LYS A 421 10.96 -25.62 4.47
C LYS A 421 9.98 -24.75 5.26
N CYS A 422 10.16 -24.64 6.58
CA CYS A 422 9.36 -23.76 7.41
C CYS A 422 9.79 -22.30 7.20
N ARG A 423 8.83 -21.43 6.95
CA ARG A 423 9.03 -20.01 6.65
C ARG A 423 7.95 -19.19 7.34
N LEU A 424 8.33 -18.02 7.86
CA LEU A 424 7.42 -17.01 8.39
C LEU A 424 6.77 -16.22 7.24
N LEU A 425 5.44 -16.29 7.10
CA LEU A 425 4.66 -15.60 6.07
C LEU A 425 4.06 -14.26 6.53
N ASN A 426 3.71 -14.16 7.81
CA ASN A 426 3.09 -12.97 8.40
C ASN A 426 3.35 -12.89 9.91
N GLY A 427 3.38 -11.67 10.47
CA GLY A 427 3.52 -11.44 11.91
C GLY A 427 4.87 -10.92 12.39
N GLN A 428 5.80 -10.60 11.49
CA GLN A 428 7.16 -10.16 11.84
C GLN A 428 7.23 -9.01 12.86
N HIS A 429 6.34 -8.00 12.77
CA HIS A 429 6.39 -6.83 13.66
C HIS A 429 5.93 -7.18 15.07
N ARG A 430 5.02 -8.15 15.20
CA ARG A 430 4.51 -8.63 16.49
C ARG A 430 5.54 -9.52 17.19
N LEU A 431 6.25 -10.35 16.43
CA LEU A 431 7.41 -11.08 16.95
C LEU A 431 8.53 -10.13 17.37
N GLU A 432 8.87 -9.15 16.52
CA GLU A 432 9.91 -8.17 16.84
C GLU A 432 9.52 -7.35 18.07
N ALA A 433 8.25 -6.95 18.18
CA ALA A 433 7.76 -6.22 19.34
C ALA A 433 7.80 -7.07 20.61
N CYS A 434 7.41 -8.35 20.57
CA CYS A 434 7.55 -9.27 21.69
C CYS A 434 9.02 -9.36 22.14
N LYS A 435 9.94 -9.57 21.20
CA LYS A 435 11.39 -9.59 21.44
C LYS A 435 11.86 -8.31 22.14
N ILE A 436 11.58 -7.14 21.56
CA ILE A 436 12.05 -5.84 22.08
C ILE A 436 11.37 -5.46 23.41
N SER A 437 10.10 -5.82 23.57
CA SER A 437 9.37 -5.53 24.80
C SER A 437 9.82 -6.37 25.99
N GLU A 438 10.49 -7.51 25.73
CA GLU A 438 10.86 -8.53 26.71
C GLU A 438 9.66 -9.09 27.51
N ILE A 439 8.45 -8.96 26.96
CA ILE A 439 7.20 -9.41 27.58
C ILE A 439 6.56 -10.48 26.68
N PRO A 440 6.23 -11.67 27.21
CA PRO A 440 5.49 -12.69 26.47
C PRO A 440 4.10 -12.20 26.04
N ILE A 441 3.69 -12.55 24.83
CA ILE A 441 2.38 -12.19 24.30
C ILE A 441 1.57 -13.42 23.91
N GLU A 442 0.29 -13.44 24.25
CA GLU A 442 -0.65 -14.42 23.71
C GLU A 442 -1.09 -14.02 22.30
N ILE A 443 -0.91 -14.93 21.34
CA ILE A 443 -1.23 -14.67 19.94
C ILE A 443 -1.54 -15.98 19.18
N PRO A 444 -2.51 -15.98 18.26
CA PRO A 444 -2.78 -17.14 17.40
C PRO A 444 -1.61 -17.43 16.45
N ILE A 445 -1.23 -18.70 16.34
CA ILE A 445 -0.24 -19.21 15.39
C ILE A 445 -0.97 -20.09 14.39
N ALA A 446 -0.76 -19.83 13.11
CA ALA A 446 -1.26 -20.64 12.01
C ALA A 446 -0.08 -21.37 11.35
N VAL A 447 -0.14 -22.69 11.34
CA VAL A 447 0.86 -23.58 10.72
C VAL A 447 0.35 -24.14 9.39
N ASN A 448 1.25 -24.74 8.62
CA ASN A 448 0.94 -25.39 7.33
C ASN A 448 0.19 -24.47 6.35
N VAL A 449 0.56 -23.18 6.34
CA VAL A 449 -0.03 -22.22 5.42
C VAL A 449 0.66 -22.35 4.06
N PRO A 450 -0.08 -22.54 2.95
CA PRO A 450 0.54 -22.68 1.64
C PRO A 450 1.42 -21.48 1.29
N GLU A 451 2.63 -21.70 0.77
CA GLU A 451 3.58 -20.64 0.39
C GLU A 451 2.94 -19.59 -0.55
N ALA A 452 2.05 -20.02 -1.44
CA ALA A 452 1.31 -19.14 -2.35
C ALA A 452 0.42 -18.10 -1.61
N ALA A 453 0.03 -18.37 -0.35
CA ALA A 453 -0.69 -17.44 0.50
C ALA A 453 0.12 -16.17 0.79
N PHE A 454 1.46 -16.24 0.72
CA PHE A 454 2.34 -15.10 0.93
C PHE A 454 1.94 -13.89 0.09
N ALA A 455 1.55 -14.10 -1.17
CA ALA A 455 1.14 -13.02 -2.07
C ALA A 455 -0.17 -12.32 -1.64
N THR A 456 -0.98 -12.94 -0.78
CA THR A 456 -2.33 -12.48 -0.45
C THR A 456 -2.42 -11.54 0.76
N TYR A 457 -1.44 -11.55 1.69
CA TYR A 457 -1.50 -10.62 2.83
C TYR A 457 -1.22 -9.16 2.40
N ASP A 458 -1.79 -8.22 3.15
CA ASP A 458 -1.65 -6.77 2.98
C ASP A 458 -2.19 -6.19 1.65
N ILE A 459 -3.02 -6.96 0.94
CA ILE A 459 -3.81 -6.47 -0.22
C ILE A 459 -4.98 -5.57 0.24
N HIS A 460 -5.39 -5.69 1.50
CA HIS A 460 -6.56 -5.00 2.05
C HIS A 460 -6.44 -3.46 2.01
N ALA A 461 -7.59 -2.78 1.86
CA ALA A 461 -7.66 -1.34 2.06
C ALA A 461 -7.43 -1.01 3.55
N LYS A 462 -6.67 0.05 3.83
CA LYS A 462 -6.47 0.50 5.22
C LYS A 462 -7.82 0.85 5.83
N ARG A 463 -8.14 0.28 7.00
CA ARG A 463 -9.28 0.73 7.80
C ARG A 463 -9.03 2.17 8.25
N ASN A 464 -9.99 3.04 7.99
CA ASN A 464 -10.11 4.25 8.80
C ASN A 464 -10.79 3.81 10.10
N LEU A 465 -10.19 4.04 11.28
CA LEU A 465 -10.99 4.03 12.53
C LEU A 465 -12.26 4.88 12.33
N LYS A 466 -13.35 4.59 13.02
CA LYS A 466 -14.49 5.52 13.10
C LYS A 466 -14.51 6.07 14.52
N GLY A 467 -14.41 7.39 14.65
CA GLY A 467 -14.55 8.07 15.94
C GLY A 467 -15.91 7.78 16.57
N GLY A 468 -15.90 7.62 17.89
CA GLY A 468 -17.12 7.56 18.70
C GLY A 468 -17.93 8.85 18.62
N GLU A 469 -19.15 8.80 19.15
CA GLU A 469 -20.15 9.87 19.14
C GLU A 469 -19.62 11.15 19.81
N SER A 470 -19.04 12.05 19.02
CA SER A 470 -18.83 13.45 19.40
C SER A 470 -19.98 14.30 18.85
N ALA A 471 -20.41 15.29 19.63
CA ALA A 471 -21.52 16.20 19.30
C ALA A 471 -21.27 17.03 18.02
N ALA A 472 -20.01 17.20 17.61
CA ALA A 472 -19.64 17.75 16.32
C ALA A 472 -19.44 16.60 15.31
N LYS A 473 -20.18 16.60 14.20
CA LYS A 473 -19.98 15.68 13.04
C LYS A 473 -18.65 15.97 12.32
N ALA A 474 -17.53 15.84 13.02
CA ALA A 474 -16.20 16.03 12.47
C ALA A 474 -15.82 14.86 11.55
N ASP A 475 -15.09 15.17 10.48
CA ASP A 475 -14.47 14.11 9.68
C ASP A 475 -13.45 13.37 10.56
N ASP A 476 -13.67 12.08 10.74
CA ASP A 476 -12.85 11.18 11.54
C ASP A 476 -11.35 11.25 11.16
N ARG A 477 -11.01 11.48 9.88
CA ARG A 477 -9.62 11.66 9.45
C ARG A 477 -8.99 12.94 10.01
N VAL A 478 -9.79 13.99 10.11
CA VAL A 478 -9.37 15.30 10.62
C VAL A 478 -9.21 15.24 12.13
N LEU A 479 -10.16 14.63 12.84
CA LEU A 479 -10.07 14.43 14.29
C LEU A 479 -8.83 13.62 14.66
N LYS A 480 -8.51 12.54 13.95
CA LYS A 480 -7.26 11.78 14.17
C LYS A 480 -6.01 12.61 13.92
N ALA A 481 -6.03 13.42 12.86
CA ALA A 481 -4.89 14.25 12.55
C ALA A 481 -4.63 15.29 13.65
N ALA A 482 -5.68 15.84 14.26
CA ALA A 482 -5.59 16.73 15.41
C ALA A 482 -5.17 15.99 16.68
N ALA A 483 -5.81 14.86 16.99
CA ALA A 483 -5.51 14.04 18.18
C ALA A 483 -4.07 13.52 18.18
N LYS A 484 -3.49 13.21 17.01
CA LYS A 484 -2.07 12.86 16.90
C LYS A 484 -1.13 13.99 17.28
N ILE A 485 -1.51 15.23 16.98
CA ILE A 485 -0.69 16.39 17.36
C ILE A 485 -0.86 16.63 18.86
N GLN A 486 -2.09 16.61 19.35
CA GLN A 486 -2.40 16.77 20.78
C GLN A 486 -1.67 15.74 21.63
N TRP A 487 -1.73 14.46 21.26
CA TRP A 487 -1.04 13.39 21.97
C TRP A 487 0.45 13.66 22.17
N ARG A 488 1.15 14.21 21.16
CA ARG A 488 2.58 14.54 21.30
C ARG A 488 2.81 15.58 22.38
N VAL A 489 1.96 16.61 22.39
CA VAL A 489 2.01 17.67 23.39
C VAL A 489 1.71 17.11 24.77
N ASP A 490 0.72 16.22 24.90
CA ASP A 490 0.39 15.54 26.17
C ASP A 490 1.56 14.69 26.68
N GLN A 491 2.36 14.12 25.77
CA GLN A 491 3.58 13.37 26.09
C GLN A 491 4.81 14.27 26.33
N GLY A 492 4.67 15.60 26.29
CA GLY A 492 5.80 16.53 26.48
C GLY A 492 6.74 16.63 25.28
N TYR A 493 6.32 16.21 24.09
CA TYR A 493 7.05 16.40 22.84
C TYR A 493 6.55 17.61 22.05
N PRO A 494 7.39 18.20 21.18
CA PRO A 494 6.91 19.20 20.24
C PRO A 494 5.78 18.66 19.34
N SER A 495 4.81 19.51 19.00
CA SER A 495 3.70 19.19 18.11
C SER A 495 4.14 18.60 16.75
N THR A 496 5.35 18.96 16.30
CA THR A 496 5.99 18.53 15.06
C THR A 496 6.87 17.28 15.19
N TYR A 497 6.96 16.69 16.38
CA TYR A 497 7.80 15.53 16.65
C TYR A 497 7.39 14.32 15.79
N LYS A 498 8.37 13.47 15.44
CA LYS A 498 8.17 12.37 14.49
C LYS A 498 7.42 11.17 15.08
N LEU A 499 7.33 11.11 16.42
CA LEU A 499 6.64 10.03 17.13
C LEU A 499 5.14 9.99 16.74
N THR A 500 4.62 8.77 16.65
CA THR A 500 3.23 8.51 16.26
C THR A 500 2.57 7.65 17.33
N PRO A 501 1.36 8.01 17.79
CA PRO A 501 0.65 7.23 18.77
C PRO A 501 0.15 5.90 18.20
N SER A 502 0.04 4.91 19.08
CA SER A 502 -0.77 3.73 18.92
C SER A 502 -2.25 4.09 18.79
N ALA A 503 -3.03 3.15 18.29
CA ALA A 503 -4.46 3.39 18.18
C ALA A 503 -5.12 3.49 19.57
N SER A 504 -4.62 2.75 20.57
CA SER A 504 -5.05 2.84 21.97
C SER A 504 -4.69 4.21 22.57
N GLU A 505 -3.46 4.65 22.37
CA GLU A 505 -2.99 6.00 22.76
C GLU A 505 -3.87 7.10 22.13
N LEU A 506 -4.16 6.98 20.82
CA LEU A 506 -4.98 7.94 20.11
C LEU A 506 -6.43 7.98 20.62
N MET A 507 -7.04 6.81 20.90
CA MET A 507 -8.38 6.73 21.47
C MET A 507 -8.43 7.34 22.88
N ARG A 508 -7.40 7.12 23.69
CA ARG A 508 -7.25 7.73 25.02
C ARG A 508 -7.18 9.24 24.91
N THR A 509 -6.38 9.79 23.99
CA THR A 509 -6.33 11.24 23.73
C THR A 509 -7.69 11.79 23.31
N VAL A 510 -8.40 11.14 22.37
CA VAL A 510 -9.73 11.63 21.97
C VAL A 510 -10.72 11.64 23.15
N ARG A 511 -10.66 10.64 24.05
CA ARG A 511 -11.49 10.60 25.26
C ARG A 511 -11.08 11.65 26.29
N ALA A 512 -9.79 11.90 26.46
CA ALA A 512 -9.25 12.90 27.39
C ALA A 512 -9.54 14.34 26.94
N HIS A 513 -9.69 14.56 25.63
CA HIS A 513 -9.92 15.87 25.02
C HIS A 513 -11.26 15.92 24.26
N PRO A 514 -12.43 15.88 24.96
CA PRO A 514 -13.75 15.78 24.32
C PRO A 514 -14.09 16.96 23.39
N HIS A 515 -13.52 18.14 23.65
CA HIS A 515 -13.71 19.38 22.88
C HIS A 515 -12.78 19.53 21.68
N LEU A 516 -11.90 18.54 21.42
CA LEU A 516 -10.95 18.59 20.30
C LEU A 516 -11.63 18.74 18.93
N ALA A 517 -12.87 18.26 18.80
CA ALA A 517 -13.64 18.33 17.56
C ALA A 517 -14.38 19.66 17.35
N ASP A 518 -14.53 20.49 18.39
CA ASP A 518 -15.44 21.65 18.38
C ASP A 518 -15.04 22.70 17.34
N GLY A 519 -13.73 22.87 17.14
CA GLY A 519 -13.15 23.80 16.16
C GLY A 519 -13.27 23.35 14.69
N PHE A 520 -13.76 22.14 14.40
CA PHE A 520 -13.71 21.55 13.06
C PHE A 520 -14.42 22.38 11.98
N SER A 521 -15.61 22.89 12.28
CA SER A 521 -16.40 23.68 11.32
C SER A 521 -15.66 24.96 10.90
N ARG A 522 -14.94 25.58 11.83
CA ARG A 522 -14.10 26.76 11.58
C ARG A 522 -12.83 26.39 10.84
N ALA A 523 -12.17 25.30 11.23
CA ALA A 523 -10.98 24.77 10.55
C ALA A 523 -11.19 24.55 9.04
N ARG A 524 -12.40 24.13 8.62
CA ARG A 524 -12.73 23.94 7.20
C ARG A 524 -12.74 25.23 6.38
N ARG A 525 -13.05 26.37 6.99
CA ARG A 525 -13.01 27.68 6.32
C ARG A 525 -11.58 28.20 6.20
N MET A 526 -10.73 27.86 7.16
CA MET A 526 -9.33 28.28 7.27
C MET A 526 -8.33 27.38 6.50
N LYS A 527 -8.77 26.70 5.44
CA LYS A 527 -7.96 25.73 4.67
C LYS A 527 -6.78 26.34 3.89
N GLU A 528 -6.72 27.66 3.81
CA GLU A 528 -5.61 28.39 3.19
C GLU A 528 -4.39 28.50 4.11
N PHE A 529 -4.58 28.39 5.43
CA PHE A 529 -3.52 28.48 6.42
C PHE A 529 -2.85 27.13 6.68
N ALA A 530 -3.65 26.08 6.86
CA ALA A 530 -3.15 24.72 7.03
C ALA A 530 -4.21 23.68 6.68
N SER A 531 -3.83 22.40 6.71
CA SER A 531 -4.79 21.30 6.62
C SER A 531 -5.83 21.36 7.74
N ALA A 532 -7.05 20.87 7.48
CA ALA A 532 -8.13 20.88 8.48
C ALA A 532 -7.74 20.21 9.81
N GLY A 533 -6.89 19.18 9.79
CA GLY A 533 -6.37 18.53 11.01
C GLY A 533 -5.47 19.42 11.85
N VAL A 534 -4.57 20.17 11.20
CA VAL A 534 -3.69 21.14 11.87
C VAL A 534 -4.51 22.29 12.43
N MET A 535 -5.45 22.83 11.65
CA MET A 535 -6.31 23.92 12.12
C MET A 535 -7.25 23.48 13.25
N THR A 536 -7.77 22.26 13.23
CA THR A 536 -8.61 21.73 14.30
C THR A 536 -7.83 21.64 15.62
N TYR A 537 -6.59 21.14 15.58
CA TYR A 537 -5.69 21.15 16.74
C TYR A 537 -5.35 22.58 17.19
N LEU A 538 -5.01 23.49 16.27
CA LEU A 538 -4.68 24.88 16.63
C LEU A 538 -5.86 25.58 17.32
N ILE A 539 -7.06 25.45 16.76
CA ILE A 539 -8.28 26.04 17.36
C ILE A 539 -8.53 25.46 18.74
N TYR A 540 -8.40 24.14 18.90
CA TYR A 540 -8.50 23.49 20.21
C TYR A 540 -7.46 24.07 21.18
N ARG A 541 -6.18 24.12 20.80
CA ARG A 541 -5.10 24.61 21.65
C ARG A 541 -5.31 26.07 22.10
N VAL A 542 -5.57 27.00 21.18
CA VAL A 542 -5.72 28.42 21.54
C VAL A 542 -6.96 28.69 22.38
N THR A 543 -8.05 27.92 22.16
CA THR A 543 -9.27 28.06 22.97
C THR A 543 -9.12 27.50 24.38
N GLN A 544 -8.33 26.44 24.56
CA GLN A 544 -8.02 25.89 25.89
C GLN A 544 -7.01 26.75 26.65
N GLU A 545 -5.98 27.29 25.98
CA GLU A 545 -4.97 28.14 26.63
C GLU A 545 -5.56 29.48 27.06
N HIS A 546 -6.33 30.16 26.20
CA HIS A 546 -6.93 31.45 26.56
C HIS A 546 -8.16 31.74 25.69
N ALA A 547 -9.37 31.38 26.14
CA ALA A 547 -10.58 31.40 25.33
C ALA A 547 -10.87 32.74 24.60
N GLU A 548 -10.80 33.88 25.32
CA GLU A 548 -11.11 35.19 24.74
C GLU A 548 -10.04 35.67 23.74
N VAL A 549 -8.77 35.63 24.14
CA VAL A 549 -7.63 36.03 23.30
C VAL A 549 -7.46 35.08 22.11
N GLY A 550 -7.73 33.78 22.32
CA GLY A 550 -7.73 32.77 21.28
C GLY A 550 -8.84 33.00 20.25
N ALA A 551 -10.05 33.38 20.69
CA ALA A 551 -11.13 33.76 19.76
C ALA A 551 -10.73 34.95 18.90
N GLN A 552 -10.15 36.01 19.51
CA GLN A 552 -9.65 37.18 18.78
C GLN A 552 -8.52 36.81 17.80
N PHE A 553 -7.56 35.99 18.22
CA PHE A 553 -6.49 35.51 17.35
C PHE A 553 -7.03 34.77 16.13
N LEU A 554 -8.01 33.89 16.33
CA LEU A 554 -8.62 33.14 15.24
C LEU A 554 -9.45 34.04 14.31
N ASP A 555 -10.14 35.05 14.85
CA ASP A 555 -10.87 36.05 14.07
C ASP A 555 -9.92 36.88 13.21
N ASP A 556 -8.85 37.43 13.81
CA ASP A 556 -7.78 38.15 13.13
C ASP A 556 -7.11 37.29 12.05
N LEU A 557 -6.88 36.01 12.35
CA LEU A 557 -6.26 35.05 11.44
C LEU A 557 -7.20 34.64 10.30
N GLU A 558 -8.52 34.61 10.50
CA GLU A 558 -9.51 34.25 9.49
C GLU A 558 -9.82 35.44 8.57
N THR A 559 -10.20 36.59 9.14
CA THR A 559 -10.66 37.77 8.36
C THR A 559 -9.48 38.59 7.83
N GLY A 560 -8.49 38.87 8.69
CA GLY A 560 -7.43 39.82 8.42
C GLY A 560 -7.90 41.28 8.31
N GLU A 561 -9.11 41.57 8.76
CA GLU A 561 -9.68 42.93 8.74
C GLU A 561 -9.23 43.71 9.97
N GLY A 562 -8.89 45.00 9.80
CA GLY A 562 -8.55 45.87 10.93
C GLY A 562 -7.22 45.58 11.63
N LEU A 563 -6.31 44.79 11.02
CA LEU A 563 -5.03 44.47 11.65
C LEU A 563 -4.08 45.69 11.70
N GLU A 564 -3.67 46.07 12.90
CA GLU A 564 -2.72 47.16 13.12
C GLU A 564 -1.27 46.77 12.83
N ARG A 565 -0.43 47.76 12.54
CA ARG A 565 1.01 47.56 12.33
C ARG A 565 1.65 47.00 13.61
N GLY A 566 2.25 45.81 13.49
CA GLY A 566 2.87 45.10 14.62
C GLY A 566 2.07 43.88 15.09
N ASN A 567 0.83 43.69 14.60
CA ASN A 567 0.08 42.47 14.88
C ASN A 567 0.79 41.24 14.24
N PRO A 568 1.21 40.23 15.03
CA PRO A 568 1.98 39.08 14.54
C PRO A 568 1.19 38.20 13.55
N VAL A 569 -0.14 38.27 13.56
CA VAL A 569 -1.01 37.57 12.62
C VAL A 569 -0.76 38.00 11.17
N ILE A 570 -0.32 39.25 10.94
CA ILE A 570 0.00 39.75 9.59
C ILE A 570 1.09 38.89 8.95
N LYS A 571 2.15 38.57 9.71
CA LYS A 571 3.26 37.73 9.25
C LYS A 571 2.78 36.30 8.98
N ALA A 572 2.02 35.73 9.91
CA ALA A 572 1.48 34.37 9.77
C ALA A 572 0.59 34.21 8.52
N ARG A 573 -0.33 35.17 8.29
CA ARG A 573 -1.19 35.21 7.10
C ARG A 573 -0.38 35.36 5.82
N THR A 574 0.57 36.29 5.79
CA THR A 574 1.42 36.55 4.62
C THR A 574 2.22 35.31 4.23
N ILE A 575 2.83 34.62 5.20
CA ILE A 575 3.61 33.42 4.94
C ILE A 575 2.70 32.28 4.46
N ALA A 576 1.59 32.04 5.16
CA ALA A 576 0.70 30.91 4.86
C ALA A 576 0.01 31.05 3.49
N ILE A 577 -0.47 32.25 3.14
CA ILE A 577 -1.13 32.53 1.86
C ILE A 577 -0.09 32.61 0.72
N GLY A 578 1.04 33.30 0.95
CA GLY A 578 2.06 33.55 -0.09
C GLY A 578 2.89 32.34 -0.48
N GLN A 579 3.02 31.32 0.40
CA GLN A 579 3.84 30.12 0.15
C GLN A 579 3.01 28.82 0.09
N ARG A 580 1.71 28.94 -0.20
CA ARG A 580 0.79 27.81 -0.25
C ARG A 580 1.29 26.70 -1.20
N GLY A 581 1.44 25.49 -0.67
CA GLY A 581 1.91 24.31 -1.41
C GLY A 581 3.43 24.15 -1.54
N LYS A 582 4.22 25.15 -1.13
CA LYS A 582 5.70 25.07 -1.12
C LYS A 582 6.28 24.60 0.22
N ARG A 583 5.48 24.66 1.29
CA ARG A 583 5.92 24.37 2.66
C ARG A 583 5.57 22.97 3.10
N ASN A 584 6.43 22.40 3.93
CA ASN A 584 6.15 21.14 4.59
C ASN A 584 5.26 21.36 5.84
N ARG A 585 4.64 20.28 6.31
CA ARG A 585 3.71 20.32 7.44
C ARG A 585 4.36 20.81 8.74
N LYS A 586 5.64 20.51 8.97
CA LYS A 586 6.38 20.87 10.19
C LYS A 586 6.49 22.39 10.31
N GLU A 587 7.00 23.03 9.26
CA GLU A 587 7.14 24.48 9.16
C GLU A 587 5.81 25.22 9.35
N THR A 588 4.72 24.67 8.82
CA THR A 588 3.39 25.30 8.96
C THR A 588 2.90 25.29 10.40
N ILE A 589 3.13 24.20 11.14
CA ILE A 589 2.72 24.10 12.54
C ILE A 589 3.57 25.04 13.41
N GLU A 590 4.89 25.03 13.23
CA GLU A 590 5.82 25.90 13.98
C GLU A 590 5.50 27.38 13.81
N ASP A 591 5.19 27.82 12.59
CA ASP A 591 4.81 29.22 12.33
C ASP A 591 3.48 29.60 13.00
N LEU A 592 2.48 28.72 12.96
CA LEU A 592 1.18 28.98 13.57
C LEU A 592 1.27 29.01 15.10
N GLU A 593 2.06 28.12 15.70
CA GLU A 593 2.32 28.12 17.14
C GLU A 593 3.16 29.33 17.57
N THR A 594 4.14 29.74 16.76
CA THR A 594 4.91 30.97 16.99
C THR A 594 4.02 32.21 16.89
N ALA A 595 3.15 32.27 15.88
CA ALA A 595 2.22 33.38 15.71
C ALA A 595 1.25 33.50 16.90
N TRP A 596 0.78 32.37 17.44
CA TRP A 596 -0.04 32.36 18.65
C TRP A 596 0.73 32.87 19.87
N ARG A 597 1.98 32.42 20.08
CA ARG A 597 2.84 32.89 21.17
C ARG A 597 3.06 34.40 21.09
N ASP A 598 3.48 34.90 19.92
CA ASP A 598 3.69 36.32 19.69
C ASP A 598 2.39 37.12 19.90
N TYR A 599 1.23 36.56 19.54
CA TYR A 599 -0.07 37.21 19.71
C TYR A 599 -0.47 37.33 21.18
N LYS A 600 -0.18 36.33 22.01
CA LYS A 600 -0.35 36.41 23.47
C LYS A 600 0.45 37.57 24.05
N VAL A 601 1.73 37.70 23.65
CA VAL A 601 2.59 38.82 24.06
C VAL A 601 2.04 40.17 23.57
N TYR A 602 1.60 40.24 22.32
CA TYR A 602 0.98 41.45 21.75
C TYR A 602 -0.29 41.89 22.51
N LYS A 603 -1.07 40.95 23.05
CA LYS A 603 -2.26 41.21 23.87
C LYS A 603 -1.95 41.40 25.37
N GLY A 604 -0.68 41.39 25.76
CA GLY A 604 -0.27 41.60 27.15
C GLY A 604 -0.50 40.42 28.08
N VAL A 605 -0.68 39.21 27.55
CA VAL A 605 -0.79 37.97 28.34
C VAL A 605 0.62 37.58 28.80
N GLN A 606 0.81 37.44 30.12
CA GLN A 606 2.10 36.97 30.67
C GLN A 606 2.36 35.53 30.25
N GLU A 607 3.57 35.25 29.80
CA GLU A 607 3.98 33.91 29.36
C GLU A 607 4.11 33.00 30.59
N GLU A 608 3.28 31.97 30.69
CA GLU A 608 3.56 30.86 31.59
C GLU A 608 4.84 30.16 31.12
N ALA A 609 5.73 29.80 32.05
CA ALA A 609 6.96 29.10 31.70
C ALA A 609 6.60 27.77 31.04
N GLU A 610 6.85 27.64 29.73
CA GLU A 610 6.72 26.36 29.02
C GLU A 610 7.64 25.34 29.71
N HIS A 611 7.07 24.21 30.15
CA HIS A 611 7.88 23.07 30.54
C HIS A 611 8.75 22.67 29.33
N PRO A 612 10.08 22.59 29.47
CA PRO A 612 10.93 22.23 28.37
C PRO A 612 10.49 20.88 27.80
N PHE A 613 10.28 20.82 26.49
CA PHE A 613 9.95 19.58 25.81
C PHE A 613 11.03 18.53 26.10
N LEU A 614 10.63 17.26 26.22
CA LEU A 614 11.56 16.15 26.26
C LEU A 614 12.44 16.21 25.01
N SER A 615 13.75 16.37 25.19
CA SER A 615 14.73 16.36 24.10
C SER A 615 14.95 14.93 23.60
N ASP A 616 15.46 14.80 22.36
CA ASP A 616 15.69 13.52 21.66
C ASP A 616 16.50 12.49 22.49
N ASN A 617 17.24 12.92 23.51
CA ASN A 617 18.06 12.04 24.36
C ASN A 617 17.23 11.01 25.15
N ALA A 618 15.92 11.22 25.35
CA ALA A 618 15.07 10.25 26.04
C ALA A 618 14.68 9.04 25.17
N GLN A 619 14.91 9.08 23.85
CA GLN A 619 14.77 7.89 22.99
C GLN A 619 16.01 7.01 22.96
N ASP A 620 17.19 7.56 23.27
CA ASP A 620 18.42 6.79 23.38
C ASP A 620 18.47 5.99 24.71
N ASP A 621 17.79 6.45 25.77
CA ASP A 621 17.74 5.74 27.07
C ASP A 621 16.87 4.47 27.08
N LEU A 622 16.03 4.25 26.06
CA LEU A 622 15.33 2.96 25.90
C LEU A 622 16.22 1.86 25.30
N PHE A 623 17.43 2.24 24.84
CA PHE A 623 18.41 1.38 24.19
C PHE A 623 19.85 1.64 24.67
N ALA A 624 20.02 2.31 25.81
CA ALA A 624 21.30 2.26 26.51
C ALA A 624 21.45 0.82 27.00
N ASP A 625 22.27 0.04 26.31
CA ASP A 625 22.83 -1.19 26.85
C ASP A 625 23.36 -0.84 28.25
N GLN A 626 22.71 -1.38 29.29
CA GLN A 626 23.29 -1.37 30.62
C GLN A 626 24.46 -2.35 30.55
N ASP A 627 25.67 -1.78 30.38
CA ASP A 627 26.95 -2.50 30.49
C ASP A 627 27.06 -3.35 31.76
#